data_AF-A0A1G1FMR0-F1
#
_entry.id   AF-A0A1G1FMR0-F1
#
_cell.length_a   1.000
_cell.length_b   1.000
_cell.length_c   1.000
_cell.angle_alpha   90.00
_cell.angle_beta   90.00
_cell.angle_gamma   90.00
#
_symmetry.space_group_name_H-M   'P 1'
#
loop_
_entity.id
_entity.type
_entity.pdbx_description
1 polymer ?
#
loop_
_entity_poly.entity_id
_entity_poly.type
_entity_poly.pdbx_seq_one_letter_code
_entity_poly.pdbx_strand_id
1 'polypeptide(L)'
;MREIGLALREGRLARGLEIGDIARSTRISAHYLKAMEEGRFQTIPNVFDKGYLKLYAKALDLDTKPLLALYEQIKNKAAAPVSAPGTGGVN
;
A
#
# COMPACT_ATOMS: atom_id res chain seq x y z
N MET A 1 2.23 2.99 -6.43
CA MET A 1 2.30 2.21 -5.16
C MET A 1 3.23 1.00 -5.23
N ARG A 2 4.03 0.84 -6.30
CA ARG A 2 4.92 -0.30 -6.51
C ARG A 2 6.11 -0.34 -5.53
N GLU A 3 6.59 0.82 -5.11
CA GLU A 3 7.64 0.98 -4.10
C GLU A 3 7.24 0.39 -2.73
N ILE A 4 6.01 0.64 -2.29
CA ILE A 4 5.45 0.04 -1.07
C ILE A 4 5.40 -1.48 -1.20
N GLY A 5 4.93 -1.98 -2.36
CA GLY A 5 4.87 -3.42 -2.63
C GLY A 5 6.25 -4.08 -2.63
N LEU A 6 7.26 -3.41 -3.20
CA LEU A 6 8.63 -3.87 -3.19
C LEU A 6 9.19 -3.96 -1.76
N ALA A 7 9.01 -2.92 -0.95
CA ALA A 7 9.46 -2.91 0.44
C ALA A 7 8.83 -4.06 1.27
N LEU A 8 7.54 -4.34 1.08
CA LEU A 8 6.86 -5.46 1.74
C LEU A 8 7.43 -6.81 1.28
N ARG A 9 7.63 -6.98 -0.03
CA ARG A 9 8.20 -8.21 -0.59
C ARG A 9 9.62 -8.45 -0.11
N GLU A 10 10.47 -7.43 -0.13
CA GLU A 10 11.85 -7.50 0.34
C GLU A 10 11.91 -7.80 1.83
N GLY A 11 11.10 -7.12 2.65
CA GLY A 11 10.99 -7.42 4.09
C GLY A 11 10.56 -8.85 4.37
N ARG A 12 9.62 -9.39 3.57
CA ARG A 12 9.20 -10.80 3.68
C ARG A 12 10.33 -11.76 3.31
N LEU A 13 10.99 -11.53 2.17
CA LEU A 13 12.07 -12.40 1.68
C LEU A 13 13.30 -12.36 2.58
N ALA A 14 13.66 -11.19 3.12
CA ALA A 14 14.77 -11.04 4.07
C ALA A 14 14.56 -11.85 5.35
N ARG A 15 13.30 -12.14 5.70
CA ARG A 15 12.92 -12.97 6.86
C ARG A 15 12.74 -14.45 6.51
N GLY A 16 12.91 -14.83 5.25
CA GLY A 16 12.66 -16.20 4.79
C GLY A 16 11.20 -16.64 4.92
N LEU A 17 10.25 -15.70 4.96
CA LEU A 17 8.82 -16.00 5.12
C LEU A 17 8.15 -16.23 3.77
N GLU A 18 7.25 -17.21 3.71
CA GLU A 18 6.37 -17.38 2.57
C GLU A 18 5.14 -16.48 2.70
N ILE A 19 4.49 -16.20 1.57
CA ILE A 19 3.23 -15.45 1.57
C ILE A 19 2.16 -16.13 2.44
N GLY A 20 2.21 -17.47 2.53
CA GLY A 20 1.31 -18.27 3.36
C GLY A 20 1.54 -18.07 4.86
N ASP A 21 2.78 -17.84 5.29
CA ASP A 21 3.09 -17.54 6.69
C ASP A 21 2.44 -16.23 7.13
N ILE A 22 2.58 -15.21 6.29
CA ILE A 22 1.94 -13.90 6.52
C ILE A 22 0.42 -14.03 6.50
N ALA A 23 -0.14 -14.78 5.56
CA ALA A 23 -1.59 -14.98 5.47
C ALA A 23 -2.15 -15.62 6.75
N ARG A 24 -1.44 -16.63 7.29
CA ARG A 24 -1.82 -17.28 8.55
C ARG A 24 -1.73 -16.34 9.75
N SER A 25 -0.65 -15.56 9.87
CA SER A 25 -0.43 -14.67 11.02
C SER A 25 -1.36 -13.46 11.02
N THR A 26 -1.64 -12.88 9.84
CA THR A 26 -2.45 -11.67 9.70
C THR A 26 -3.93 -11.94 9.47
N ARG A 27 -4.30 -13.19 9.14
CA ARG A 27 -5.65 -13.58 8.66
C ARG A 27 -6.09 -12.87 7.37
N ILE A 28 -5.15 -12.30 6.63
CA ILE A 28 -5.41 -11.69 5.33
C ILE A 28 -5.25 -12.76 4.24
N SER A 29 -6.16 -12.79 3.26
CA SER A 29 -6.03 -13.70 2.12
C SER A 29 -4.70 -13.49 1.38
N ALA A 30 -4.02 -14.58 1.05
CA ALA A 30 -2.77 -14.53 0.26
C ALA A 30 -2.95 -13.80 -1.08
N HIS A 31 -4.16 -13.79 -1.64
CA HIS A 31 -4.49 -13.01 -2.84
C HIS A 31 -4.25 -11.51 -2.63
N TYR A 32 -4.74 -10.95 -1.51
CA TYR A 32 -4.55 -9.53 -1.19
C TYR A 32 -3.12 -9.20 -0.79
N LEU A 33 -2.43 -10.12 -0.12
CA LEU A 33 -1.01 -9.95 0.22
C LEU A 33 -0.14 -9.84 -1.05
N LYS A 34 -0.38 -10.73 -2.04
CA LYS A 34 0.29 -10.65 -3.35
C LYS A 34 -0.04 -9.34 -4.06
N ALA A 35 -1.31 -8.94 -4.05
CA ALA A 35 -1.72 -7.67 -4.65
C ALA A 35 -0.99 -6.47 -4.01
N MET A 36 -0.78 -6.46 -2.69
CA MET A 36 0.03 -5.43 -2.03
C MET A 36 1.48 -5.44 -2.51
N GLU A 37 2.12 -6.61 -2.59
CA GLU A 37 3.50 -6.74 -3.11
C GLU A 37 3.65 -6.30 -4.57
N GLU A 38 2.61 -6.50 -5.38
CA GLU A 38 2.58 -6.08 -6.78
C GLU A 38 2.15 -4.60 -6.95
N GLY A 39 1.83 -3.91 -5.85
CA GLY A 39 1.34 -2.53 -5.86
C GLY A 39 -0.09 -2.36 -6.41
N ARG A 40 -0.85 -3.45 -6.53
CA ARG A 40 -2.23 -3.50 -7.04
C ARG A 40 -3.27 -3.27 -5.94
N PHE A 41 -3.12 -2.18 -5.20
CA PHE A 41 -4.01 -1.83 -4.08
C PHE A 41 -5.47 -1.59 -4.53
N GLN A 42 -5.73 -1.30 -5.81
CA GLN A 42 -7.10 -1.18 -6.33
C GLN A 42 -7.93 -2.47 -6.26
N THR A 43 -7.27 -3.63 -6.10
CA THR A 43 -7.96 -4.93 -5.96
C THR A 43 -8.37 -5.21 -4.52
N ILE A 44 -7.84 -4.43 -3.57
CA ILE A 44 -8.14 -4.54 -2.15
C ILE A 44 -9.34 -3.63 -1.88
N PRO A 45 -10.35 -4.08 -1.10
CA PRO A 45 -11.46 -3.20 -0.76
C PRO A 45 -10.94 -1.95 -0.04
N ASN A 46 -11.34 -0.76 -0.51
CA ASN A 46 -10.83 0.54 -0.06
C ASN A 46 -10.96 0.79 1.46
N VAL A 47 -11.88 0.11 2.15
CA VAL A 47 -12.04 0.23 3.61
C VAL A 47 -10.94 -0.52 4.39
N PHE A 48 -10.25 -1.46 3.74
CA PHE A 48 -9.26 -2.34 4.38
C PHE A 48 -7.81 -2.08 3.95
N ASP A 49 -7.57 -1.28 2.93
CA ASP A 49 -6.23 -1.04 2.36
C ASP A 49 -5.17 -0.63 3.41
N LYS A 50 -5.43 0.41 4.22
CA LYS A 50 -4.54 0.88 5.29
C LYS A 50 -4.40 -0.14 6.40
N GLY A 51 -5.50 -0.82 6.75
CA GLY A 51 -5.52 -1.84 7.79
C GLY A 51 -4.65 -3.04 7.44
N TYR A 52 -4.77 -3.52 6.20
CA TYR A 52 -3.98 -4.62 5.67
C TYR A 52 -2.51 -4.24 5.53
N LEU A 53 -2.22 -3.04 5.03
CA LEU A 53 -0.85 -2.53 4.97
C LEU A 53 -0.19 -2.47 6.35
N LYS A 54 -0.92 -1.97 7.36
CA LYS A 54 -0.43 -1.92 8.75
C LYS A 54 -0.20 -3.31 9.33
N LEU A 55 -1.13 -4.25 9.14
CA LEU A 55 -1.00 -5.62 9.63
C LEU A 55 0.17 -6.34 8.97
N TYR A 56 0.36 -6.18 7.66
CA TYR A 56 1.48 -6.80 6.95
C TYR A 56 2.82 -6.20 7.40
N ALA A 57 2.94 -4.87 7.44
CA ALA A 57 4.16 -4.23 7.93
C ALA A 57 4.53 -4.67 9.35
N LYS A 58 3.55 -4.79 10.25
CA LYS A 58 3.77 -5.34 11.60
C LYS A 58 4.23 -6.79 11.60
N ALA A 59 3.65 -7.65 10.75
CA ALA A 59 4.08 -9.04 10.64
C ALA A 59 5.54 -9.19 10.16
N LEU A 60 6.07 -8.17 9.48
CA LEU A 60 7.46 -8.08 9.03
C LEU A 60 8.36 -7.26 9.98
N ASP A 61 7.86 -6.83 11.13
CA ASP A 61 8.49 -5.84 12.03
C ASP A 61 9.06 -4.61 11.30
N LEU A 62 8.37 -4.15 10.25
CA LEU A 62 8.68 -2.91 9.55
C LEU A 62 7.99 -1.73 10.25
N ASP A 63 8.60 -0.55 10.17
CA ASP A 63 7.93 0.66 10.67
C ASP A 63 6.70 0.99 9.81
N THR A 64 5.54 0.89 10.43
CA THR A 64 4.25 1.17 9.78
C THR A 64 4.03 2.64 9.47
N LYS A 65 4.61 3.57 10.24
CA LYS A 65 4.38 5.01 10.08
C LYS A 65 4.85 5.53 8.70
N PRO A 66 6.10 5.32 8.28
CA PRO A 66 6.57 5.81 6.97
C PRO A 66 5.84 5.14 5.81
N LEU A 67 5.52 3.83 5.92
CA LEU A 67 4.77 3.11 4.88
C LEU A 67 3.35 3.66 4.70
N LEU A 68 2.64 3.94 5.79
CA LEU A 68 1.31 4.54 5.75
C LEU A 68 1.36 5.96 5.21
N ALA A 69 2.34 6.78 5.62
CA ALA A 69 2.50 8.14 5.12
C ALA A 69 2.75 8.14 3.59
N LEU A 70 3.65 7.28 3.11
CA LEU A 70 3.91 7.12 1.67
C LEU A 70 2.66 6.64 0.92
N TYR A 71 1.89 5.72 1.51
CA TYR A 71 0.63 5.24 0.94
C TYR A 71 -0.37 6.38 0.74
N GLU A 72 -0.60 7.20 1.78
CA GLU A 72 -1.48 8.37 1.70
C GLU A 72 -0.99 9.39 0.67
N GLN A 73 0.31 9.66 0.62
CA GLN A 73 0.87 10.61 -0.32
C GLN A 73 0.63 10.15 -1.77
N ILE A 74 0.87 8.87 -2.08
CA ILE A 74 0.64 8.32 -3.42
C ILE A 74 -0.86 8.31 -3.75
N LYS A 75 -1.72 7.94 -2.80
CA LYS A 75 -3.18 7.91 -2.99
C LYS A 75 -3.75 9.30 -3.21
N ASN A 76 -3.32 10.29 -2.42
CA ASN A 76 -3.74 11.69 -2.58
C ASN A 76 -3.19 12.30 -3.88
N LYS A 77 -1.97 11.96 -4.30
CA LYS A 77 -1.43 12.40 -5.60
C LYS A 77 -2.20 11.80 -6.78
N ALA A 78 -2.68 10.56 -6.64
CA ALA A 78 -3.54 9.92 -7.63
C ALA A 78 -5.00 10.44 -7.60
N ALA A 79 -5.46 10.95 -6.46
CA ALA A 79 -6.79 11.52 -6.28
C ALA A 79 -6.85 13.05 -6.46
N ALA A 80 -5.71 13.73 -6.63
CA ALA A 80 -5.66 15.15 -6.89
C ALA A 80 -6.27 15.42 -8.28
N PRO A 81 -7.40 16.15 -8.36
CA PRO A 81 -7.95 16.51 -9.64
C PRO A 81 -7.02 17.52 -10.30
N VAL A 82 -6.93 17.39 -11.61
CA VAL A 82 -6.58 18.47 -12.53
C VAL A 82 -7.40 19.73 -12.21
N SER A 83 -6.89 20.62 -11.37
CA SER A 83 -7.39 21.97 -11.14
C SER A 83 -6.26 22.77 -10.49
N ALA A 84 -5.65 23.81 -11.05
CA ALA A 84 -5.71 24.54 -12.32
C ALA A 84 -4.33 25.26 -12.50
N PRO A 85 -3.99 25.89 -13.64
CA PRO A 85 -4.40 27.29 -13.82
C PRO A 85 -4.73 27.64 -15.27
N GLY A 86 -5.93 28.22 -15.49
CA GLY A 86 -6.35 28.75 -16.79
C GLY A 86 -6.95 30.13 -16.64
N THR A 87 -6.05 31.12 -16.65
CA THR A 87 -6.28 32.56 -16.70
C THR A 87 -7.22 32.98 -17.84
N GLY A 88 -8.09 33.97 -17.61
CA GLY A 88 -8.81 34.63 -18.70
C GLY A 88 -9.88 35.59 -18.22
N GLY A 89 -9.48 36.73 -17.66
CA GLY A 89 -10.38 37.85 -17.43
C GLY A 89 -10.91 38.39 -18.75
N VAL A 90 -12.22 38.59 -18.81
CA VAL A 90 -12.89 39.55 -19.71
C VAL A 90 -14.09 40.11 -18.96
N ASN A 91 -14.03 41.39 -18.62
CA ASN A 91 -15.13 42.37 -18.63
C ASN A 91 -14.51 43.76 -18.49
#